data_AF-D2YIQ2-F1
#
_entry.id   AF-D2YIQ2-F1
#
_cell.length_a   1.000
_cell.length_b   1.000
_cell.length_c   1.000
_cell.angle_alpha   90.00
_cell.angle_beta   90.00
_cell.angle_gamma   90.00
#
_symmetry.space_group_name_H-M   'P 1'
#
loop_
_entity.id
_entity.type
_entity.pdbx_description
1 polymer ?
#
loop_
_entity_poly.entity_id
_entity_poly.type
_entity_poly.pdbx_seq_one_letter_code
_entity_poly.pdbx_strand_id
1 'polypeptide(L)'
;MKKLVLAASIALLTACSAPQQTQINVTPQATLSQNAIVKNSSFSLVSKDVRSAQYVALVDSGRNNIEPIHPRQNVRITLENALSEQLTSQGFRISVNSENSVTLEIQELLVSVKHSMVENEMDGSVTLEVTAETPRGKLVKSYTGTAKRTGMLSASNDEIETVLNDMINMVLKEIANDSELQTYMQERFNG
;
A
#
# COMPACT_ATOMS: atom_id res chain seq x y z
N MET A 1 52.31 54.21 -7.61
CA MET A 1 52.71 52.98 -6.87
C MET A 1 51.45 52.23 -6.48
N LYS A 2 51.49 50.90 -6.66
CA LYS A 2 50.48 49.86 -6.35
C LYS A 2 49.68 50.18 -5.07
N LYS A 3 48.39 49.85 -4.99
CA LYS A 3 47.93 48.55 -4.44
C LYS A 3 46.47 48.24 -4.84
N LEU A 4 46.30 46.99 -5.26
CA LEU A 4 45.05 46.26 -5.48
C LEU A 4 44.25 46.12 -4.19
N VAL A 5 42.92 46.24 -4.25
CA VAL A 5 42.03 45.45 -3.38
C VAL A 5 40.83 45.00 -4.23
N LEU A 6 40.89 43.73 -4.60
CA LEU A 6 39.82 42.95 -5.23
C LEU A 6 38.89 42.49 -4.10
N ALA A 7 37.74 43.13 -3.91
CA ALA A 7 36.74 42.67 -2.93
C ALA A 7 35.73 41.78 -3.64
N ALA A 8 36.02 40.48 -3.67
CA ALA A 8 35.10 39.43 -4.10
C ALA A 8 34.02 39.26 -3.02
N SER A 9 32.79 39.67 -3.31
CA SER A 9 31.61 39.37 -2.49
C SER A 9 31.26 37.89 -2.66
N ILE A 10 31.85 37.04 -1.81
CA ILE A 10 31.48 35.62 -1.70
C ILE A 10 30.08 35.57 -1.09
N ALA A 11 29.13 35.09 -1.90
CA ALA A 11 27.75 34.84 -1.51
C ALA A 11 27.70 33.83 -0.35
N LEU A 12 27.13 34.25 0.78
CA LEU A 12 26.72 33.35 1.85
C LEU A 12 25.40 32.69 1.44
N LEU A 13 25.47 31.67 0.59
CA LEU A 13 24.36 30.74 0.37
C LEU A 13 24.26 29.82 1.59
N THR A 14 23.54 30.27 2.62
CA THR A 14 23.11 29.38 3.71
C THR A 14 22.09 28.40 3.15
N ALA A 15 22.53 27.18 2.83
CA ALA A 15 21.64 26.08 2.52
C ALA A 15 20.90 25.66 3.80
N CYS A 16 19.67 26.11 3.97
CA CYS A 16 18.77 25.57 4.98
C CYS A 16 18.40 24.14 4.58
N SER A 17 19.12 23.14 5.10
CA SER A 17 18.70 21.74 5.02
C SER A 17 17.51 21.55 5.98
N ALA A 18 16.29 21.63 5.46
CA ALA A 18 15.11 21.22 6.22
C ALA A 18 15.21 19.71 6.54
N PRO A 19 14.86 19.27 7.76
CA PRO A 19 14.88 17.85 8.11
C PRO A 19 13.94 17.07 7.18
N GLN A 20 14.46 16.03 6.53
CA GLN A 20 13.66 15.15 5.69
C GLN A 20 12.69 14.36 6.56
N GLN A 21 11.41 14.39 6.22
CA GLN A 21 10.42 13.51 6.83
C GLN A 21 10.75 12.06 6.47
N THR A 22 10.74 11.19 7.48
CA THR A 22 10.96 9.76 7.31
C THR A 22 9.87 9.16 6.44
N GLN A 23 10.27 8.45 5.38
CA GLN A 23 9.35 7.76 4.47
C GLN A 23 9.83 6.35 4.15
N ILE A 24 8.88 5.41 4.08
CA ILE A 24 9.13 3.99 3.74
C ILE A 24 8.50 3.62 2.40
N ASN A 25 9.01 2.58 1.77
CA ASN A 25 8.46 2.08 0.52
C ASN A 25 7.24 1.19 0.75
N VAL A 26 6.27 1.35 -0.14
CA VAL A 26 5.13 0.44 -0.28
C VAL A 26 5.22 -0.14 -1.68
N THR A 27 5.67 -1.38 -1.77
CA THR A 27 5.98 -2.11 -3.00
C THR A 27 5.46 -3.55 -2.91
N PRO A 28 4.13 -3.73 -2.79
CA PRO A 28 3.51 -5.03 -2.74
C PRO A 28 3.70 -5.77 -4.07
N GLN A 29 3.63 -7.09 -3.97
CA GLN A 29 3.82 -8.00 -5.09
C GLN A 29 2.47 -8.62 -5.43
N ALA A 30 2.10 -8.58 -6.71
CA ALA A 30 0.92 -9.26 -7.20
C ALA A 30 1.04 -10.77 -7.01
N THR A 31 -0.05 -11.45 -6.64
CA THR A 31 -0.07 -12.92 -6.60
C THR A 31 -0.50 -13.44 -7.97
N LEU A 32 0.49 -13.77 -8.81
CA LEU A 32 0.23 -14.21 -10.18
C LEU A 32 -0.33 -15.64 -10.24
N SER A 33 -1.35 -15.84 -11.07
CA SER A 33 -1.85 -17.17 -11.42
C SER A 33 -1.16 -17.70 -12.68
N GLN A 34 -0.86 -19.00 -12.69
CA GLN A 34 -0.42 -19.71 -13.90
C GLN A 34 -1.61 -20.20 -14.76
N ASN A 35 -2.81 -20.26 -14.17
CA ASN A 35 -4.01 -20.75 -14.82
C ASN A 35 -5.02 -19.62 -14.99
N ALA A 36 -5.41 -19.37 -16.23
CA ALA A 36 -6.51 -18.46 -16.52
C ALA A 36 -7.84 -19.12 -16.10
N ILE A 37 -8.64 -18.40 -15.32
CA ILE A 37 -9.96 -18.88 -14.86
C ILE A 37 -11.10 -18.37 -15.77
N VAL A 38 -10.84 -17.34 -16.57
CA VAL A 38 -11.76 -16.78 -17.57
C VAL A 38 -11.09 -16.64 -18.93
N LYS A 39 -11.90 -16.49 -19.98
CA LYS A 39 -11.43 -16.21 -21.34
C LYS A 39 -11.97 -14.85 -21.81
N ASN A 40 -11.14 -13.82 -21.73
CA ASN A 40 -11.40 -12.49 -22.29
C ASN A 40 -12.58 -11.71 -21.67
N SER A 41 -12.94 -12.02 -20.42
CA SER A 41 -13.92 -11.26 -19.65
C SER A 41 -13.32 -9.92 -19.24
N SER A 42 -14.01 -8.81 -19.54
CA SER A 42 -13.50 -7.47 -19.25
C SER A 42 -14.13 -6.83 -18.03
N PHE A 43 -13.38 -5.94 -17.38
CA PHE A 43 -13.86 -5.10 -16.29
C PHE A 43 -13.16 -3.74 -16.28
N SER A 44 -13.78 -2.73 -15.69
CA SER A 44 -13.13 -1.47 -15.32
C SER A 44 -12.61 -1.58 -13.89
N LEU A 45 -11.43 -1.03 -13.61
CA LEU A 45 -10.83 -1.03 -12.27
C LEU A 45 -10.82 0.40 -11.72
N VAL A 46 -11.28 0.56 -10.50
CA VAL A 46 -11.22 1.82 -9.75
C VAL A 46 -10.68 1.53 -8.36
N SER A 47 -9.85 2.43 -7.82
CA SER A 47 -9.39 2.35 -6.44
C SER A 47 -9.72 3.61 -5.65
N LYS A 48 -9.87 3.45 -4.33
CA LYS A 48 -10.08 4.55 -3.37
C LYS A 48 -9.23 4.31 -2.12
N ASP A 49 -8.62 5.37 -1.61
CA ASP A 49 -8.01 5.37 -0.27
C ASP A 49 -8.97 6.11 0.66
N VAL A 50 -9.67 5.35 1.51
CA VAL A 50 -10.68 5.88 2.44
C VAL A 50 -10.18 5.88 3.88
N ARG A 51 -8.88 5.64 4.09
CA ARG A 51 -8.24 5.71 5.40
C ARG A 51 -8.38 7.11 5.98
N SER A 52 -8.57 7.18 7.29
CA SER A 52 -8.68 8.45 8.03
C SER A 52 -7.39 9.27 8.00
N ALA A 53 -6.24 8.63 7.75
CA ALA A 53 -4.94 9.27 7.66
C ALA A 53 -4.05 8.61 6.60
N GLN A 54 -3.12 9.40 6.05
CA GLN A 54 -2.23 8.96 4.96
C GLN A 54 -0.90 8.35 5.42
N TYR A 55 -0.57 8.43 6.72
CA TYR A 55 0.58 7.70 7.25
C TYR A 55 0.32 6.19 7.17
N VAL A 56 1.39 5.41 7.13
CA VAL A 56 1.36 3.94 7.08
C VAL A 56 2.01 3.31 8.30
N ALA A 57 2.71 4.11 9.11
CA ALA A 57 3.15 3.68 10.43
C ALA A 57 3.09 4.83 11.45
N LEU A 58 2.95 4.45 12.72
CA LEU A 58 3.06 5.33 13.88
C LEU A 58 4.11 4.74 14.81
N VAL A 59 5.15 5.51 15.11
CA VAL A 59 6.23 5.07 16.01
C VAL A 59 6.12 5.84 17.33
N ASP A 60 5.73 5.14 18.39
CA ASP A 60 5.75 5.66 19.75
C ASP A 60 7.10 5.32 20.41
N SER A 61 7.93 6.35 20.55
CA SER A 61 9.26 6.26 21.16
C SER A 61 9.26 6.27 22.70
N GLY A 62 8.08 6.31 23.34
CA GLY A 62 7.95 6.34 24.80
C GLY A 62 8.30 7.67 25.45
N ARG A 63 8.57 8.73 24.67
CA ARG A 63 8.91 10.09 25.13
C ARG A 63 7.81 11.11 24.86
N ASN A 64 6.54 10.68 24.83
CA ASN A 64 5.40 11.48 24.37
C ASN A 64 5.56 12.01 22.94
N ASN A 65 6.33 11.29 22.11
CA ASN A 65 6.54 11.64 20.71
C ASN A 65 6.10 10.45 19.85
N ILE A 66 4.96 10.61 19.19
CA ILE A 66 4.43 9.69 18.20
C ILE A 66 4.81 10.24 16.83
N GLU A 67 5.65 9.50 16.11
CA GLU A 67 6.15 9.91 14.81
C GLU A 67 5.37 9.19 13.69
N PRO A 68 4.61 9.92 12.85
CA PRO A 68 3.98 9.34 11.68
C PRO A 68 4.99 9.14 10.56
N ILE A 69 4.98 7.93 9.98
CA ILE A 69 5.78 7.61 8.80
C ILE A 69 4.86 7.53 7.58
N HIS A 70 5.23 8.26 6.54
CA HIS A 70 4.48 8.32 5.30
C HIS A 70 5.07 7.36 4.24
N PRO A 71 4.23 6.86 3.33
CA PRO A 71 4.71 6.07 2.21
C PRO A 71 5.39 6.98 1.18
N ARG A 72 6.45 6.48 0.54
CA ARG A 72 7.10 7.16 -0.60
C ARG A 72 6.22 7.14 -1.85
N GLN A 73 5.45 6.07 -2.02
CA GLN A 73 4.54 5.87 -3.14
C GLN A 73 3.09 6.18 -2.74
N ASN A 74 2.26 6.48 -3.74
CA ASN A 74 0.82 6.57 -3.52
C ASN A 74 0.24 5.16 -3.35
N VAL A 75 -0.11 4.80 -2.10
CA VAL A 75 -0.63 3.48 -1.73
C VAL A 75 -1.80 3.03 -2.61
N ARG A 76 -2.71 3.94 -2.95
CA ARG A 76 -3.84 3.67 -3.83
C ARG A 76 -3.39 3.13 -5.18
N ILE A 77 -2.48 3.85 -5.83
CA ILE A 77 -1.97 3.48 -7.17
C ILE A 77 -1.15 2.19 -7.08
N THR A 78 -0.33 2.05 -6.05
CA THR A 78 0.48 0.87 -5.83
C THR A 78 -0.38 -0.39 -5.70
N LEU A 79 -1.44 -0.36 -4.89
CA LEU A 79 -2.34 -1.50 -4.70
C LEU A 79 -3.23 -1.76 -5.92
N GLU A 80 -3.70 -0.71 -6.61
CA GLU A 80 -4.44 -0.83 -7.87
C GLU A 80 -3.60 -1.57 -8.92
N ASN A 81 -2.32 -1.22 -9.06
CA ASN A 81 -1.41 -1.87 -9.99
C ASN A 81 -1.21 -3.35 -9.65
N ALA A 82 -0.98 -3.69 -8.39
CA ALA A 82 -0.81 -5.08 -7.95
C ALA A 82 -2.07 -5.92 -8.19
N LEU A 83 -3.26 -5.37 -7.89
CA LEU A 83 -4.53 -6.05 -8.14
C LEU A 83 -4.81 -6.19 -9.64
N SER A 84 -4.50 -5.16 -10.43
CA SER A 84 -4.59 -5.17 -11.89
C SER A 84 -3.75 -6.28 -12.49
N GLU A 85 -2.47 -6.38 -12.10
CA GLU A 85 -1.55 -7.40 -12.57
C GLU A 85 -2.04 -8.81 -12.17
N GLN A 86 -2.49 -8.97 -10.93
CA GLN A 86 -3.05 -10.22 -10.42
C GLN A 86 -4.27 -10.68 -11.21
N LEU A 87 -5.28 -9.82 -11.42
CA LEU A 87 -6.48 -10.19 -12.18
C LEU A 87 -6.16 -10.42 -13.66
N THR A 88 -5.23 -9.67 -14.23
CA THR A 88 -4.78 -9.89 -15.62
C THR A 88 -4.12 -11.27 -15.77
N SER A 89 -3.31 -11.70 -14.79
CA SER A 89 -2.70 -13.04 -14.80
C SER A 89 -3.75 -14.18 -14.73
N GLN A 90 -4.95 -13.88 -14.20
CA GLN A 90 -6.08 -14.82 -14.14
C GLN A 90 -6.92 -14.83 -15.43
N GLY A 91 -6.54 -14.05 -16.45
CA GLY A 91 -7.17 -14.02 -17.78
C GLY A 91 -8.22 -12.92 -17.98
N PHE A 92 -8.44 -12.05 -16.99
CA PHE A 92 -9.31 -10.88 -17.14
C PHE A 92 -8.63 -9.78 -17.96
N ARG A 93 -9.43 -8.90 -18.58
CA ARG A 93 -8.93 -7.76 -19.35
C ARG A 93 -9.48 -6.44 -18.81
N ILE A 94 -8.59 -5.50 -18.49
CA ILE A 94 -9.02 -4.17 -18.06
C ILE A 94 -9.49 -3.35 -19.26
N SER A 95 -10.66 -2.72 -19.13
CA SER A 95 -11.30 -1.92 -20.16
C SER A 95 -12.18 -0.84 -19.52
N VAL A 96 -11.91 0.44 -19.84
CA VAL A 96 -12.70 1.58 -19.34
C VAL A 96 -14.16 1.57 -19.79
N ASN A 97 -14.47 0.85 -20.87
CA ASN A 97 -15.83 0.72 -21.43
C ASN A 97 -16.53 -0.58 -20.99
N SER A 98 -16.03 -1.27 -19.96
CA SER A 98 -16.69 -2.49 -19.48
C SER A 98 -17.90 -2.15 -18.61
N GLU A 99 -19.00 -2.88 -18.82
CA GLU A 99 -20.19 -2.84 -17.94
C GLU A 99 -19.94 -3.50 -16.58
N ASN A 100 -18.89 -4.33 -16.48
CA ASN A 100 -18.44 -4.91 -15.22
C ASN A 100 -17.38 -4.01 -14.58
N SER A 101 -17.39 -3.91 -13.26
CA SER A 101 -16.41 -3.12 -12.52
C SER A 101 -15.86 -3.87 -11.32
N VAL A 102 -14.60 -3.56 -11.00
CA VAL A 102 -13.95 -3.93 -9.74
C VAL A 102 -13.56 -2.64 -9.05
N THR A 103 -14.02 -2.45 -7.82
CA THR A 103 -13.60 -1.34 -6.96
C THR A 103 -12.74 -1.89 -5.82
N LEU A 104 -11.55 -1.32 -5.64
CA LEU A 104 -10.66 -1.57 -4.51
C LEU A 104 -10.71 -0.40 -3.53
N GLU A 105 -11.13 -0.63 -2.29
CA GLU A 105 -11.09 0.37 -1.24
C GLU A 105 -10.08 0.00 -0.16
N ILE A 106 -9.21 0.94 0.17
CA ILE A 106 -8.22 0.80 1.26
C ILE A 106 -8.86 1.38 2.51
N GLN A 107 -9.30 0.50 3.41
CA GLN A 107 -9.99 0.90 4.65
C GLN A 107 -9.00 1.09 5.80
N GLU A 108 -8.00 0.23 5.88
CA GLU A 108 -6.94 0.29 6.88
C GLU A 108 -5.60 -0.10 6.25
N LEU A 109 -4.53 0.61 6.63
CA LEU A 109 -3.16 0.23 6.34
C LEU A 109 -2.26 0.97 7.33
N LEU A 110 -1.89 0.29 8.41
CA LEU A 110 -1.16 0.88 9.51
C LEU A 110 -0.26 -0.14 10.22
N VAL A 111 0.96 0.27 10.53
CA VAL A 111 1.84 -0.40 11.51
C VAL A 111 2.03 0.52 12.72
N SER A 112 1.56 0.10 13.88
CA SER A 112 1.80 0.76 15.15
C SER A 112 3.03 0.14 15.82
N VAL A 113 4.05 0.95 16.09
CA VAL A 113 5.25 0.53 16.81
C VAL A 113 5.20 1.14 18.21
N LYS A 114 5.26 0.31 19.24
CA LYS A 114 5.38 0.72 20.63
C LYS A 114 6.76 0.35 21.13
N HIS A 115 7.51 1.34 21.60
CA HIS A 115 8.81 1.12 22.20
C HIS A 115 8.71 1.09 23.73
N SER A 116 9.28 0.04 24.33
CA SER A 116 9.58 -0.03 25.76
C SER A 116 11.09 0.13 25.98
N MET A 117 11.57 0.13 27.23
CA MET A 117 13.01 0.31 27.50
C MET A 117 13.92 -0.77 26.89
N VAL A 118 13.39 -1.96 26.59
CA VAL A 118 14.18 -3.14 26.15
C VAL A 118 13.65 -3.74 24.85
N GLU A 119 12.34 -3.65 24.63
CA GLU A 119 11.65 -4.33 23.53
C GLU A 119 10.84 -3.34 22.70
N ASN A 120 10.63 -3.67 21.43
CA ASN A 120 9.61 -3.07 20.60
C ASN A 120 8.51 -4.08 20.29
N GLU A 121 7.28 -3.57 20.17
CA GLU A 121 6.11 -4.30 19.71
C GLU A 121 5.57 -3.60 18.47
N MET A 122 5.46 -4.34 17.37
CA MET A 122 4.85 -3.88 16.12
C MET A 122 3.54 -4.62 15.93
N ASP A 123 2.45 -3.86 15.93
CA ASP A 123 1.09 -4.32 15.60
C ASP A 123 0.70 -3.71 14.26
N GLY A 124 0.52 -4.54 13.24
CA GLY A 124 0.12 -4.14 11.91
C GLY A 124 -1.29 -4.62 11.56
N SER A 125 -2.03 -3.78 10.84
CA SER A 125 -3.31 -4.13 10.22
C SER A 125 -3.43 -3.55 8.82
N VAL A 126 -4.01 -4.32 7.92
CA VAL A 126 -4.45 -3.89 6.60
C VAL A 126 -5.83 -4.46 6.33
N THR A 127 -6.73 -3.62 5.85
CA THR A 127 -8.07 -4.04 5.41
C THR A 127 -8.34 -3.46 4.04
N LEU A 128 -8.53 -4.35 3.07
CA LEU A 128 -8.91 -4.03 1.69
C LEU A 128 -10.31 -4.55 1.43
N GLU A 129 -11.17 -3.72 0.86
CA GLU A 129 -12.47 -4.13 0.36
C GLU A 129 -12.45 -4.20 -1.16
N VAL A 130 -12.90 -5.33 -1.70
CA VAL A 130 -13.08 -5.54 -3.13
C VAL A 130 -14.56 -5.66 -3.41
N THR A 131 -15.07 -4.76 -4.26
CA THR A 131 -16.42 -4.84 -4.82
C THR A 131 -16.32 -5.26 -6.28
N ALA A 132 -16.87 -6.42 -6.62
CA ALA A 132 -17.06 -6.87 -7.99
C ALA A 132 -18.53 -6.65 -8.39
N GLU A 133 -18.79 -5.83 -9.39
CA GLU A 133 -20.13 -5.38 -9.76
C GLU A 133 -20.40 -5.56 -11.25
N THR A 134 -21.64 -5.94 -11.56
CA THR A 134 -22.18 -6.13 -12.91
C THR A 134 -23.59 -5.53 -12.96
N PRO A 135 -24.21 -5.35 -14.15
CA PRO A 135 -25.61 -4.92 -14.24
C PRO A 135 -26.60 -5.86 -13.53
N ARG A 136 -26.19 -7.10 -13.22
CA ARG A 136 -27.03 -8.13 -12.59
C ARG A 136 -26.87 -8.19 -11.07
N GLY A 137 -25.95 -7.41 -10.49
CA GLY A 137 -25.71 -7.34 -9.05
C GLY A 137 -24.24 -7.15 -8.70
N LYS A 138 -23.93 -7.19 -7.41
CA LYS A 138 -22.58 -7.00 -6.86
C LYS A 138 -22.23 -8.01 -5.78
N LEU A 139 -20.94 -8.31 -5.66
CA LEU A 139 -20.33 -9.01 -4.54
C LEU A 139 -19.34 -8.05 -3.86
N VAL A 140 -19.42 -7.95 -2.53
CA VAL A 140 -18.52 -7.12 -1.72
C VAL A 140 -17.82 -8.03 -0.73
N LYS A 141 -16.49 -7.98 -0.70
CA LYS A 141 -15.65 -8.81 0.17
C LYS A 141 -14.60 -7.93 0.84
N SER A 142 -14.43 -8.10 2.15
CA SER A 142 -13.39 -7.43 2.93
C SER A 142 -12.32 -8.46 3.31
N TYR A 143 -11.06 -8.10 3.13
CA TYR A 143 -9.88 -8.92 3.37
C TYR A 143 -8.99 -8.22 4.37
N THR A 144 -8.67 -8.90 5.47
CA THR A 144 -7.91 -8.31 6.58
C THR A 144 -6.67 -9.14 6.87
N GLY A 145 -5.51 -8.48 6.78
CA GLY A 145 -4.23 -9.02 7.20
C GLY A 145 -3.77 -8.34 8.47
N THR A 146 -3.31 -9.12 9.44
CA THR A 146 -2.69 -8.57 10.65
C THR A 146 -1.30 -9.17 10.83
N ALA A 147 -0.41 -8.40 11.45
CA ALA A 147 0.91 -8.88 11.83
C ALA A 147 1.22 -8.41 13.25
N LYS A 148 1.89 -9.28 14.00
CA LYS A 148 2.44 -8.94 15.30
C LYS A 148 3.88 -9.40 15.39
N ARG A 149 4.78 -8.49 15.75
CA ARG A 149 6.21 -8.77 15.90
C ARG A 149 6.73 -8.13 17.17
N THR A 150 7.59 -8.85 17.87
CA THR A 150 8.33 -8.33 19.01
C THR A 150 9.81 -8.42 18.69
N GLY A 151 10.53 -7.32 18.89
CA GLY A 151 11.97 -7.22 18.67
C GLY A 151 12.67 -6.66 19.90
N MET A 152 13.99 -6.87 19.97
CA MET A 152 14.83 -6.15 20.93
C MET A 152 15.20 -4.79 20.34
N LEU A 153 15.41 -3.77 21.18
CA LEU A 153 15.76 -2.40 20.76
C LEU A 153 14.64 -1.71 19.95
N SER A 154 14.94 -0.60 19.28
CA SER A 154 13.96 0.16 18.48
C SER A 154 13.76 -0.50 17.11
N ALA A 155 12.50 -0.57 16.64
CA ALA A 155 12.21 -1.08 15.31
C ALA A 155 12.79 -0.13 14.25
N SER A 156 13.52 -0.68 13.30
CA SER A 156 14.04 0.06 12.15
C SER A 156 12.95 0.32 11.11
N ASN A 157 13.15 1.36 10.28
CA ASN A 157 12.24 1.64 9.16
C ASN A 157 12.14 0.46 8.19
N ASP A 158 13.23 -0.29 7.99
CA ASP A 158 13.27 -1.44 7.10
C ASP A 158 12.41 -2.60 7.65
N GLU A 159 12.39 -2.80 8.96
CA GLU A 159 11.51 -3.79 9.61
C GLU A 159 10.04 -3.39 9.50
N ILE A 160 9.73 -2.11 9.72
CA ILE A 160 8.36 -1.57 9.54
C ILE A 160 7.92 -1.74 8.08
N GLU A 161 8.78 -1.39 7.12
CA GLU A 161 8.57 -1.58 5.69
C GLU A 161 8.31 -3.05 5.34
N THR A 162 9.11 -3.96 5.91
CA THR A 162 8.94 -5.41 5.71
C THR A 162 7.58 -5.89 6.22
N VAL A 163 7.23 -5.56 7.48
CA VAL A 163 5.95 -5.94 8.08
C VAL A 163 4.78 -5.40 7.26
N LEU A 164 4.86 -4.14 6.84
CA LEU A 164 3.84 -3.50 6.03
C LEU A 164 3.61 -4.23 4.69
N ASN A 165 4.69 -4.49 3.94
CA ASN A 165 4.60 -5.16 2.65
C ASN A 165 4.18 -6.62 2.78
N ASP A 166 4.63 -7.34 3.81
CA ASP A 166 4.22 -8.72 4.07
C ASP A 166 2.72 -8.84 4.30
N MET A 167 2.13 -7.94 5.10
CA MET A 167 0.69 -7.91 5.34
C MET A 167 -0.10 -7.64 4.07
N ILE A 168 0.34 -6.66 3.26
CA ILE A 168 -0.31 -6.37 1.98
C ILE A 168 -0.24 -7.59 1.06
N ASN A 169 0.93 -8.22 0.95
CA ASN A 169 1.13 -9.41 0.11
C ASN A 169 0.26 -10.57 0.57
N MET A 170 0.08 -10.74 1.88
CA MET A 170 -0.83 -11.75 2.45
C MET A 170 -2.28 -11.50 2.02
N VAL A 171 -2.76 -10.26 2.12
CA VAL A 171 -4.12 -9.90 1.68
C VAL A 171 -4.28 -10.05 0.17
N LEU A 172 -3.31 -9.63 -0.63
CA LEU A 172 -3.35 -9.83 -2.09
C LEU A 172 -3.43 -11.32 -2.43
N LYS A 173 -2.68 -12.16 -1.72
CA LYS A 173 -2.75 -13.62 -1.86
C LYS A 173 -4.11 -14.17 -1.43
N GLU A 174 -4.72 -13.64 -0.39
CA GLU A 174 -6.08 -14.04 0.01
C GLU A 174 -7.10 -13.69 -1.07
N ILE A 175 -7.09 -12.45 -1.58
CA ILE A 175 -7.91 -12.01 -2.72
C ILE A 175 -7.68 -12.93 -3.93
N ALA A 176 -6.42 -13.29 -4.21
CA ALA A 176 -6.07 -14.13 -5.35
C ALA A 176 -6.67 -15.53 -5.27
N ASN A 177 -6.86 -16.06 -4.05
CA ASN A 177 -7.27 -17.44 -3.81
C ASN A 177 -8.72 -17.56 -3.27
N ASP A 178 -9.45 -16.45 -3.16
CA ASP A 178 -10.84 -16.45 -2.72
C ASP A 178 -11.74 -17.08 -3.79
N SER A 179 -12.22 -18.30 -3.49
CA SER A 179 -13.06 -19.07 -4.40
C SER A 179 -14.43 -18.45 -4.65
N GLU A 180 -14.99 -17.71 -3.70
CA GLU A 180 -16.27 -17.03 -3.86
C GLU A 180 -16.14 -15.85 -4.82
N LEU A 181 -15.10 -15.03 -4.62
CA LEU A 181 -14.78 -13.93 -5.53
C LEU A 181 -14.48 -14.45 -6.94
N GLN A 182 -13.61 -15.46 -7.05
CA GLN A 182 -13.27 -16.08 -8.34
C GLN A 182 -14.51 -16.64 -9.04
N THR A 183 -15.35 -17.40 -8.34
CA THR A 183 -16.57 -18.00 -8.90
C THR A 183 -17.54 -16.91 -9.34
N TYR A 184 -17.77 -15.90 -8.50
CA TYR A 184 -18.64 -14.78 -8.82
C TYR A 184 -18.17 -14.05 -10.09
N MET A 185 -16.89 -13.70 -10.17
CA MET A 185 -16.34 -13.02 -11.34
C MET A 185 -16.38 -13.94 -12.56
N GLN A 186 -16.04 -15.23 -12.42
CA GLN A 186 -16.08 -16.20 -13.51
C GLN A 186 -17.50 -16.37 -14.07
N GLU A 187 -18.53 -16.41 -13.23
CA GLU A 187 -19.91 -16.61 -13.67
C GLU A 187 -20.56 -15.32 -14.18
N ARG A 188 -20.24 -14.17 -13.58
CA ARG A 188 -20.97 -12.91 -13.80
C ARG A 188 -20.28 -11.94 -14.74
N PHE A 189 -18.96 -12.03 -14.92
CA PHE A 189 -18.24 -11.12 -15.81
C PHE A 189 -18.18 -11.61 -17.26
N ASN A 190 -18.71 -12.81 -17.52
CA ASN A 190 -18.96 -13.26 -18.88
C ASN A 190 -20.22 -12.57 -19.39
N GLY A 191 -20.06 -11.70 -20.39
CA GLY A 191 -21.17 -11.04 -21.09
C GLY A 191 -22.06 -12.04 -21.81
#